data_AF-A0A016UR46-F1
#
_entry.id   AF-A0A016UR46-F1
#
_cell.length_a   1.000
_cell.length_b   1.000
_cell.length_c   1.000
_cell.angle_alpha   90.00
_cell.angle_beta   90.00
_cell.angle_gamma   90.00
#
_symmetry.space_group_name_H-M   'P 1'
#
loop_
_entity.id
_entity.type
_entity.pdbx_description
1 polymer ?
#
loop_
_entity_poly.entity_id
_entity_poly.type
_entity_poly.pdbx_seq_one_letter_code
_entity_poly.pdbx_strand_id
1 'polypeptide(L)'
;MKTLILALLVCTLAATVLSCDKFQKHINLFCKFPGESQPCLTNNAQSFASSCCASKGGCNSMEFPKDKVCCFTQACLDRCYPGKGHRMGTVY
;
A
#
# COMPACT_ATOMS: atom_id res chain seq x y z
N MET A 1 -1.98 -31.02 -24.14
CA MET A 1 -3.05 -30.44 -23.29
C MET A 1 -2.55 -30.06 -21.89
N LYS A 2 -1.87 -30.96 -21.14
CA LYS A 2 -1.32 -30.66 -19.80
C LYS A 2 -0.39 -29.42 -19.72
N THR A 3 0.45 -29.20 -20.72
CA THR A 3 1.39 -28.07 -20.78
C THR A 3 0.71 -26.70 -21.01
N LEU A 4 -0.37 -26.66 -21.78
CA LEU A 4 -1.17 -25.44 -21.99
C LEU A 4 -1.91 -25.01 -20.72
N ILE A 5 -2.41 -25.97 -19.95
CA ILE A 5 -3.10 -25.70 -18.67
C ILE A 5 -2.11 -25.16 -17.63
N LEU A 6 -0.90 -25.73 -17.54
CA LEU A 6 0.16 -25.20 -16.67
C LEU A 6 0.55 -23.77 -17.04
N ALA A 7 0.71 -23.46 -18.32
CA ALA A 7 1.09 -22.12 -18.78
C ALA A 7 0.02 -21.07 -18.44
N LEU A 8 -1.27 -21.38 -18.62
CA LEU A 8 -2.38 -20.51 -18.23
C LEU A 8 -2.43 -20.23 -16.73
N LEU A 9 -2.22 -21.26 -15.90
CA LEU A 9 -2.14 -21.13 -14.45
C LEU A 9 -1.00 -20.19 -14.03
N VAL A 10 0.20 -20.37 -14.57
CA VAL A 10 1.36 -19.51 -14.26
C VAL A 10 1.12 -18.06 -14.65
N CYS A 11 0.49 -17.79 -15.80
CA CYS A 11 0.14 -16.41 -16.21
C CYS A 11 -0.85 -15.74 -15.25
N THR A 12 -1.86 -16.48 -14.76
CA THR A 12 -2.82 -15.93 -13.79
C THR A 12 -2.18 -15.62 -12.44
N LEU A 13 -1.25 -16.46 -11.98
CA LEU A 13 -0.49 -16.24 -10.74
C LEU A 13 0.47 -15.05 -10.86
N ALA A 14 1.13 -14.86 -12.00
CA ALA A 14 1.99 -13.68 -12.21
C ALA A 14 1.17 -12.38 -12.18
N ALA A 15 -0.02 -12.37 -12.78
CA ALA A 15 -0.87 -11.19 -12.83
C ALA A 15 -1.38 -10.74 -11.44
N THR A 16 -1.62 -11.67 -10.53
CA THR A 16 -2.04 -11.34 -9.15
C THR A 16 -0.88 -10.77 -8.32
N VAL A 17 0.34 -11.27 -8.50
CA VAL A 17 1.54 -10.75 -7.83
C VAL A 17 1.84 -9.31 -8.27
N LEU A 18 1.85 -9.04 -9.59
CA LEU A 18 2.04 -7.68 -10.14
C LEU A 18 0.94 -6.69 -9.70
N SER A 19 -0.28 -7.18 -9.48
CA SER A 19 -1.39 -6.34 -9.01
C SER A 19 -1.21 -5.89 -7.55
N CYS A 20 -0.50 -6.68 -6.73
CA CYS A 20 -0.13 -6.29 -5.37
C CYS A 20 1.03 -5.29 -5.30
N ASP A 21 1.93 -5.26 -6.28
CA ASP A 21 3.05 -4.30 -6.28
C ASP A 21 2.58 -2.84 -6.28
N LYS A 22 1.42 -2.56 -6.90
CA LYS A 22 0.82 -1.22 -6.88
C LYS A 22 0.40 -0.78 -5.48
N PHE A 23 -0.09 -1.70 -4.64
CA PHE A 23 -0.44 -1.39 -3.25
C PHE A 23 0.80 -0.92 -2.49
N GLN A 24 1.90 -1.67 -2.60
CA GLN A 24 3.17 -1.32 -1.97
C GLN A 24 3.73 0.00 -2.52
N LYS A 25 3.62 0.24 -3.82
CA LYS A 25 4.02 1.50 -4.46
C LYS A 25 3.24 2.68 -3.88
N HIS A 26 1.92 2.56 -3.73
CA HIS A 26 1.07 3.62 -3.17
C HIS A 26 1.34 3.85 -1.68
N ILE A 27 1.61 2.79 -0.91
CA ILE A 27 2.09 2.92 0.48
C ILE A 27 3.33 3.80 0.55
N ASN A 28 4.33 3.51 -0.28
CA ASN A 28 5.57 4.27 -0.30
C ASN A 28 5.40 5.71 -0.79
N LEU A 29 4.42 5.96 -1.66
CA LEU A 29 4.16 7.29 -2.21
C LEU A 29 3.35 8.18 -1.26
N PHE A 30 2.32 7.63 -0.63
CA PHE A 30 1.35 8.42 0.15
C PHE A 30 1.53 8.34 1.65
N CYS A 31 2.05 7.22 2.17
CA CYS A 31 2.15 6.99 3.61
C CYS A 31 3.55 7.24 4.16
N LYS A 32 4.55 7.54 3.30
CA LYS A 32 5.91 7.82 3.71
C LYS A 32 6.12 9.31 3.96
N PHE A 33 6.44 9.65 5.19
CA PHE A 33 6.78 11.02 5.56
C PHE A 33 8.16 11.42 5.01
N PRO A 34 8.35 12.69 4.59
CA PRO A 34 9.64 13.19 4.15
C PRO A 34 10.73 12.97 5.21
N GLY A 35 11.91 12.54 4.78
CA GLY A 35 13.05 12.27 5.67
C GLY A 35 12.98 10.95 6.44
N GLU A 36 11.89 10.19 6.34
CA GLU A 36 11.77 8.88 6.99
C GLU A 36 12.23 7.75 6.06
N SER A 37 12.72 6.66 6.65
CA SER A 37 13.14 5.48 5.89
C SER A 37 11.97 4.59 5.50
N GLN A 38 10.95 4.51 6.37
CA GLN A 38 9.79 3.62 6.24
C GLN A 38 8.46 4.39 6.22
N PRO A 39 7.44 3.89 5.51
CA PRO A 39 6.09 4.46 5.55
C PRO A 39 5.41 4.24 6.90
N CYS A 40 4.49 5.13 7.25
CA CYS A 40 3.70 5.06 8.48
C CYS A 40 2.26 4.66 8.19
N LEU A 41 1.90 3.47 8.66
CA LEU A 41 0.65 2.79 8.35
C LEU A 41 -0.24 2.66 9.58
N THR A 42 -1.55 2.59 9.35
CA THR A 42 -2.50 2.18 10.38
C THR A 42 -2.33 0.70 10.71
N ASN A 43 -2.81 0.26 11.88
CA ASN A 43 -2.72 -1.15 12.28
C ASN A 43 -3.48 -2.08 11.32
N ASN A 44 -4.49 -1.55 10.62
CA ASN A 44 -5.34 -2.32 9.73
C ASN A 44 -4.98 -2.14 8.25
N ALA A 45 -3.87 -1.48 7.93
CA ALA A 45 -3.46 -1.18 6.56
C ALA A 45 -3.43 -2.42 5.65
N GLN A 46 -2.91 -3.55 6.15
CA GLN A 46 -2.76 -4.76 5.35
C GLN A 46 -4.09 -5.42 4.96
N SER A 47 -5.18 -5.16 5.70
CA SER A 47 -6.51 -5.68 5.35
C SER A 47 -7.03 -5.13 4.00
N PHE A 48 -6.48 -4.02 3.53
CA PHE A 48 -6.85 -3.39 2.26
C PHE A 48 -6.02 -3.89 1.07
N ALA A 49 -4.97 -4.69 1.32
CA ALA A 49 -4.11 -5.22 0.28
C ALA A 49 -4.89 -6.15 -0.66
N SER A 50 -5.68 -7.08 -0.12
CA SER A 50 -6.48 -8.04 -0.89
C SER A 50 -7.45 -7.35 -1.85
N SER A 51 -8.15 -6.31 -1.38
CA SER A 51 -9.05 -5.50 -2.21
C SER A 51 -8.30 -4.79 -3.34
N CYS A 52 -7.09 -4.28 -3.08
CA CYS A 52 -6.26 -3.67 -4.11
C CYS A 52 -5.76 -4.70 -5.14
N CYS A 53 -5.32 -5.88 -4.67
CA CYS A 53 -4.76 -6.92 -5.54
C CYS A 53 -5.82 -7.66 -6.36
N ALA A 54 -7.08 -7.68 -5.89
CA ALA A 54 -8.20 -8.30 -6.60
C ALA A 54 -8.66 -7.48 -7.82
N SER A 55 -8.38 -6.17 -7.85
CA SER A 55 -8.68 -5.33 -9.01
C SER A 55 -7.81 -5.70 -10.22
N LYS A 56 -8.39 -5.70 -11.42
CA LYS A 56 -7.69 -6.03 -12.66
C LYS A 56 -6.56 -5.03 -12.91
N GLY A 57 -5.32 -5.47 -12.66
CA GLY A 57 -4.14 -4.63 -12.75
C GLY A 57 -3.82 -3.81 -11.49
N GLY A 58 -4.39 -4.17 -10.34
CA GLY A 58 -4.18 -3.50 -9.04
C GLY A 58 -5.01 -2.23 -8.85
N CYS A 59 -5.14 -1.76 -7.61
CA CYS A 59 -5.77 -0.47 -7.33
C CYS A 59 -4.98 0.69 -7.92
N ASN A 60 -5.69 1.70 -8.43
CA ASN A 60 -5.08 2.96 -8.86
C ASN A 60 -4.93 3.93 -7.67
N SER A 61 -4.30 5.09 -7.89
CA SER A 61 -4.02 6.07 -6.83
C SER A 61 -5.25 6.76 -6.25
N MET A 62 -6.37 6.79 -6.99
CA MET A 62 -7.65 7.32 -6.52
C MET A 62 -8.42 6.27 -5.70
N GLU A 63 -8.30 5.00 -6.05
CA GLU A 63 -8.92 3.87 -5.35
C GLU A 63 -8.18 3.49 -4.07
N PHE A 64 -6.90 3.84 -3.96
CA PHE A 64 -6.10 3.56 -2.78
C PHE A 64 -6.69 4.31 -1.56
N PRO A 65 -7.15 3.60 -0.51
CA PRO A 65 -7.85 4.21 0.61
C PRO A 65 -6.87 4.87 1.59
N LYS A 66 -6.33 6.03 1.18
CA LYS A 66 -5.28 6.78 1.90
C LYS A 66 -5.61 6.95 3.39
N ASP A 67 -6.81 7.41 3.71
CA ASP A 67 -7.23 7.70 5.09
C ASP A 67 -7.42 6.46 5.97
N LYS A 68 -7.45 5.27 5.37
CA LYS A 68 -7.55 4.00 6.08
C LYS A 68 -6.21 3.29 6.19
N VAL A 69 -5.31 3.51 5.22
CA VAL A 69 -4.02 2.82 5.13
C VAL A 69 -2.89 3.65 5.74
N CYS A 70 -2.82 4.95 5.43
CA CYS A 70 -1.77 5.83 5.93
C CYS A 70 -2.13 6.45 7.28
N CYS A 71 -1.12 6.73 8.10
CA CYS A 71 -1.31 7.50 9.33
C CYS A 71 -1.45 8.99 9.05
N PHE A 72 -2.64 9.54 9.29
CA PHE A 72 -2.91 10.98 9.22
C PHE A 72 -3.36 11.63 10.54
N THR A 73 -3.09 10.98 11.67
CA THR A 73 -3.38 11.55 13.00
C THR A 73 -2.11 11.64 13.81
N GLN A 74 -2.03 12.62 14.71
CA GLN A 74 -0.85 12.84 15.54
C GLN A 74 -0.48 11.58 16.34
N ALA A 75 -1.47 10.92 16.97
CA ALA A 75 -1.24 9.68 17.71
C ALA A 75 -0.69 8.53 16.84
N CYS A 76 -1.09 8.46 15.56
CA CYS A 76 -0.59 7.45 14.62
C CYS A 76 0.85 7.75 14.21
N LEU A 77 1.18 9.03 13.98
CA LEU A 77 2.54 9.46 13.69
C LEU A 77 3.49 9.29 14.87
N ASP A 78 3.07 9.65 16.09
CA ASP A 78 3.91 9.55 17.29
C ASP A 78 4.31 8.10 17.56
N ARG A 79 3.50 7.13 17.12
CA ARG A 79 3.84 5.70 17.14
C ARG A 79 4.89 5.33 16.10
N CYS A 80 4.77 5.80 14.86
CA CYS A 80 5.71 5.44 13.80
C CYS A 80 7.05 6.16 13.94
N TYR A 81 6.99 7.43 14.37
CA TYR A 81 8.08 8.38 14.33
C TYR A 81 8.21 9.09 15.68
N PRO A 82 8.44 8.35 16.78
CA PRO A 82 8.47 8.91 18.13
C PRO A 82 9.55 9.99 18.23
N GLY A 83 9.18 11.16 18.76
CA GLY A 83 10.11 12.29 18.96
C GLY A 83 10.53 13.04 17.69
N LYS A 84 10.03 12.67 16.50
CA LYS A 84 10.36 13.35 15.24
C LYS A 84 9.56 14.64 15.01
N GLY A 85 8.48 14.86 15.78
CA GLY A 85 7.70 16.10 15.73
C GLY A 85 6.91 16.30 14.44
N HIS A 86 6.68 15.26 13.63
CA HIS A 86 5.82 15.34 12.45
C HIS A 86 4.43 15.82 12.85
N ARG A 87 3.92 16.86 12.18
CA ARG A 87 2.58 17.40 12.40
C ARG A 87 1.71 17.21 11.17
N MET A 88 0.43 16.95 11.41
CA MET A 88 -0.55 16.89 10.34
C MET A 88 -0.90 18.29 9.85
N GLY A 89 -0.94 18.47 8.52
CA GLY A 89 -1.30 19.75 7.90
C GLY A 89 -0.14 20.71 7.65
N THR A 90 1.09 20.37 8.03
CA THR A 90 2.27 21.09 7.52
C THR A 90 2.56 20.61 6.11
N VAL A 91 2.24 21.46 5.13
CA VAL A 91 2.78 21.38 3.77
C VAL A 91 4.27 21.70 3.89
N TYR A 92 5.13 20.76 3.52
CA TYR A 92 6.56 21.04 3.33
C TYR A 92 6.77 21.61 1.93
#